data_AF-A0A6G7Z2E8-F1
#
_entry.id   AF-A0A6G7Z2E8-F1
#
_cell.length_a   1.000
_cell.length_b   1.000
_cell.length_c   1.000
_cell.angle_alpha   90.00
_cell.angle_beta   90.00
_cell.angle_gamma   90.00
#
_symmetry.space_group_name_H-M   'P 1'
#
loop_
_entity.id
_entity.type
_entity.pdbx_description
1 polymer ?
#
loop_
_entity_poly.entity_id
_entity_poly.type
_entity_poly.pdbx_seq_one_letter_code
_entity_poly.pdbx_strand_id
1 'polypeptide(L)'
;MTDAPHTRPQPGDEIHGVRSGLTLSTSTEPIGGPPPITLRRGQTLTLTEPMIAASIDRLGGSWLDLIDDEPAQIARWGQRMFARGPAPEGLTSWEPGTPEHTEARERARREAWALPESRRWDALRRVETDYGPPQATNSITARYPGGRA
;
A
#
# COMPACT_ATOMS: atom_id res chain seq x y z
N MET A 1 10.63 19.21 22.93
CA MET A 1 10.11 18.05 22.19
C MET A 1 9.39 17.20 23.21
N THR A 2 8.06 17.24 23.21
CA THR A 2 7.26 16.49 24.18
C THR A 2 7.14 15.07 23.65
N ASP A 3 7.82 14.15 24.32
CA ASP A 3 7.74 12.71 24.08
C ASP A 3 6.31 12.28 24.42
N ALA A 4 5.47 12.07 23.40
CA ALA A 4 4.15 11.52 23.64
C ALA A 4 4.35 10.08 24.12
N PRO A 5 3.68 9.64 25.21
CA PRO A 5 3.89 8.30 25.73
C PRO A 5 3.54 7.27 24.65
N HIS A 6 4.53 6.47 24.24
CA HIS A 6 4.32 5.31 23.36
C HIS A 6 3.31 4.38 24.02
N THR A 7 2.07 4.43 23.54
CA THR A 7 1.01 3.60 24.09
C THR A 7 1.09 2.25 23.42
N ARG A 8 1.38 1.20 24.19
CA ARG A 8 1.43 -0.16 23.66
C ARG A 8 0.12 -0.48 22.94
N PRO A 9 0.17 -1.02 21.71
CA PRO A 9 -1.03 -1.38 20.98
C PRO A 9 -1.83 -2.42 21.76
N GLN A 10 -3.15 -2.24 21.76
CA GLN A 10 -4.11 -3.11 22.44
C GLN A 10 -4.95 -3.89 21.42
N PRO A 11 -5.49 -5.06 21.80
CA PRO A 11 -6.52 -5.71 21.00
C PRO A 11 -7.70 -4.75 20.77
N GLY A 12 -8.14 -4.64 19.51
CA GLY A 12 -9.17 -3.70 19.08
C GLY A 12 -8.62 -2.38 18.52
N ASP A 13 -7.35 -2.05 18.74
CA ASP A 13 -6.73 -0.89 18.09
C ASP A 13 -6.73 -1.08 16.56
N GLU A 14 -6.93 0.00 15.82
CA GLU A 14 -6.82 -0.01 14.37
C GLU A 14 -5.44 0.48 13.93
N ILE A 15 -4.93 -0.11 12.85
CA ILE A 15 -3.78 0.39 12.10
C ILE A 15 -4.14 0.47 10.63
N HIS A 16 -3.45 1.33 9.89
CA HIS A 16 -3.54 1.33 8.44
C HIS A 16 -2.17 1.28 7.76
N GLY A 17 -2.14 0.66 6.58
CA GLY A 17 -0.97 0.65 5.72
C GLY A 17 -0.75 2.03 5.09
N VAL A 18 0.41 2.63 5.38
CA VAL A 18 0.91 3.81 4.66
C VAL A 18 1.61 3.34 3.37
N ARG A 19 2.25 2.17 3.42
CA ARG A 19 2.87 1.50 2.27
C ARG A 19 2.38 0.07 2.17
N SER A 20 2.46 -0.49 0.97
CA SER A 20 2.20 -1.91 0.75
C SER A 20 3.45 -2.74 1.01
N GLY A 21 3.27 -4.02 1.38
CA GLY A 21 4.35 -5.02 1.40
C GLY A 21 4.85 -5.42 2.78
N LEU A 22 4.31 -4.85 3.86
CA LEU A 22 4.57 -5.35 5.20
C LEU A 22 3.73 -6.61 5.45
N THR A 23 4.38 -7.76 5.64
CA THR A 23 3.69 -9.03 5.92
C THR A 23 3.61 -9.27 7.42
N LEU A 24 2.38 -9.52 7.90
CA LEU A 24 2.03 -9.67 9.30
C LEU A 24 1.64 -11.11 9.60
N SER A 25 2.28 -11.70 10.61
CA SER A 25 1.83 -12.96 11.17
C SER A 25 0.53 -12.74 11.94
N THR A 26 -0.48 -13.55 11.65
CA THR A 26 -1.81 -13.47 12.27
C THR A 26 -2.00 -14.46 13.42
N SER A 27 -1.06 -15.39 13.58
CA SER A 27 -1.05 -16.41 14.63
C SER A 27 0.38 -16.73 15.04
N THR A 28 0.52 -17.18 16.28
CA THR A 28 1.75 -17.75 16.85
C THR A 28 1.89 -19.25 16.55
N GLU A 29 0.86 -19.88 16.00
CA GLU A 29 0.87 -21.32 15.68
C GLU A 29 1.71 -21.61 14.44
N PRO A 30 2.69 -22.54 14.52
CA PRO A 30 3.58 -22.84 13.40
C PRO A 30 2.91 -23.67 12.29
N ILE A 31 1.80 -24.36 12.58
CA ILE A 31 1.09 -25.24 11.64
C ILE A 31 -0.42 -25.07 11.87
N GLY A 32 -1.19 -24.82 10.81
CA GLY A 32 -2.66 -24.76 10.86
C GLY A 32 -3.27 -23.40 11.22
N GLY A 33 -2.44 -22.41 11.55
CA GLY A 33 -2.89 -21.04 11.78
C GLY A 33 -3.39 -20.34 10.51
N PRO A 34 -4.13 -19.21 10.64
CA PRO A 34 -4.51 -18.39 9.51
C PRO A 34 -3.27 -17.93 8.72
N PRO A 35 -3.40 -17.72 7.40
CA PRO A 35 -2.28 -17.24 6.60
C PRO A 35 -1.83 -15.84 7.06
N PRO A 36 -0.55 -15.50 6.88
CA PRO A 36 -0.08 -14.15 7.12
C PRO A 36 -0.78 -13.16 6.19
N ILE A 37 -1.00 -11.94 6.69
CA ILE A 37 -1.65 -10.87 5.94
C ILE A 37 -0.58 -9.89 5.47
N THR A 38 -0.51 -9.64 4.16
CA THR A 38 0.28 -8.51 3.65
C THR A 38 -0.56 -7.24 3.74
N LEU A 39 -0.12 -6.32 4.59
CA LEU A 39 -0.71 -5.00 4.73
C LEU A 39 -0.53 -4.22 3.44
N ARG A 40 -1.64 -3.75 2.88
CA ARG A 40 -1.67 -2.90 1.69
C ARG A 40 -1.83 -1.44 2.09
N ARG A 41 -1.32 -0.53 1.26
CA ARG A 41 -1.59 0.90 1.40
C ARG A 41 -3.10 1.15 1.43
N GLY A 42 -3.55 2.02 2.34
CA GLY A 42 -4.97 2.36 2.50
C GLY A 42 -5.82 1.26 3.16
N GLN A 43 -5.26 0.08 3.44
CA GLN A 43 -5.96 -0.97 4.17
C GLN A 43 -5.94 -0.67 5.67
N THR A 44 -7.12 -0.61 6.28
CA THR A 44 -7.28 -0.62 7.74
C THR A 44 -7.34 -2.07 8.24
N LEU A 45 -6.71 -2.32 9.38
CA LEU A 45 -6.64 -3.60 10.04
C LEU A 45 -6.88 -3.40 11.54
N THR A 46 -7.85 -4.13 12.10
CA THR A 46 -8.05 -4.19 13.56
C THR A 46 -7.08 -5.20 14.15
N LEU A 47 -6.26 -4.76 15.11
CA LEU A 47 -5.32 -5.61 15.82
C LEU A 47 -6.07 -6.59 16.71
N THR A 48 -5.76 -7.87 16.58
CA THR A 48 -6.25 -8.92 17.46
C THR A 48 -5.15 -9.33 18.43
N GLU A 49 -5.53 -9.92 19.57
CA GLU A 49 -4.56 -10.43 20.54
C GLU A 49 -3.55 -11.43 19.92
N PRO A 50 -3.97 -12.41 19.08
CA PRO A 50 -3.03 -13.28 18.38
C PRO A 50 -2.04 -12.55 17.48
N MET A 51 -2.46 -11.47 16.81
CA MET A 51 -1.58 -10.68 15.95
C MET A 51 -0.55 -9.90 16.76
N ILE A 52 -0.96 -9.34 17.90
CA ILE A 52 -0.04 -8.65 18.82
C ILE A 52 0.95 -9.67 19.39
N ALA A 53 0.50 -10.85 19.83
CA ALA A 53 1.39 -11.89 20.30
C ALA A 53 2.37 -12.37 19.21
N ALA A 54 1.89 -12.56 17.97
CA ALA A 54 2.71 -12.97 16.83
C ALA A 54 3.69 -11.90 16.35
N SER A 55 3.52 -10.64 16.77
CA SER A 55 4.43 -9.54 16.44
C SER A 55 5.72 -9.54 17.26
N ILE A 56 5.72 -10.24 18.40
CA ILE A 56 6.82 -10.25 19.37
C ILE A 56 7.90 -11.23 18.91
N ASP A 57 9.13 -10.75 18.82
CA ASP A 57 10.29 -11.56 18.45
C ASP A 57 10.88 -12.32 19.66
N ARG A 58 11.93 -13.12 19.39
CA ARG A 58 12.60 -13.92 20.45
C ARG A 58 13.29 -13.06 21.52
N LEU A 59 13.53 -11.78 21.26
CA LEU A 59 14.13 -10.83 22.19
C LEU A 59 13.07 -10.03 22.94
N GLY A 60 11.78 -10.29 22.70
CA GLY A 60 10.66 -9.61 23.33
C GLY A 60 10.30 -8.27 22.68
N GLY A 61 10.91 -7.91 21.55
CA GLY A 61 10.61 -6.69 20.81
C GLY A 61 9.47 -6.91 19.82
N SER A 62 8.61 -5.91 19.61
CA SER A 62 7.57 -5.95 18.59
C SER A 62 7.81 -4.91 17.50
N TRP A 63 7.51 -5.27 16.24
CA TRP A 63 7.44 -4.28 15.18
C TRP A 63 6.29 -3.27 15.40
N LEU A 64 5.25 -3.65 16.16
CA LEU A 64 4.15 -2.76 16.55
C LEU A 64 4.58 -1.69 17.56
N ASP A 65 5.71 -1.87 18.26
CA ASP A 65 6.24 -0.83 19.15
C ASP A 65 6.63 0.45 18.37
N LEU A 66 6.82 0.33 17.04
CA LEU A 66 7.16 1.43 16.14
C LEU A 66 5.93 2.16 15.57
N ILE A 67 4.71 1.81 16.00
CA ILE A 67 3.46 2.34 15.43
C ILE A 67 3.36 3.87 15.48
N ASP A 68 3.86 4.47 16.56
CA ASP A 68 3.86 5.92 16.80
C ASP A 68 5.27 6.53 16.60
N ASP A 69 6.27 5.75 16.15
CA ASP A 69 7.66 6.18 15.92
C ASP A 69 8.03 6.12 14.43
N GLU A 70 7.63 7.14 13.68
CA GLU A 70 7.96 7.28 12.26
C GLU A 70 9.48 7.26 11.98
N PRO A 71 10.33 8.01 12.71
CA PRO A 71 11.78 7.94 12.52
C PRO A 71 12.35 6.52 12.63
N ALA A 72 11.90 5.72 13.60
CA ALA A 72 12.36 4.34 13.74
C ALA A 72 11.87 3.43 12.60
N GLN A 73 10.64 3.64 12.10
CA GLN A 73 10.17 2.93 10.89
C GLN A 73 11.04 3.28 9.67
N ILE A 74 11.37 4.56 9.49
CA ILE A 74 12.25 5.01 8.40
C ILE A 74 13.65 4.41 8.56
N ALA A 75 14.22 4.38 9.75
CA ALA A 75 15.52 3.76 10.00
C ALA A 75 15.50 2.24 9.69
N ARG A 76 14.39 1.56 9.98
CA ARG A 76 14.25 0.10 9.80
C ARG A 76 13.93 -0.30 8.35
N TRP A 77 13.06 0.44 7.67
CA TRP A 77 12.51 0.07 6.35
C TRP A 77 12.79 1.08 5.24
N GLY A 78 13.49 2.17 5.54
CA GLY A 78 13.71 3.29 4.61
C GLY A 78 12.50 4.21 4.44
N GLN A 79 11.34 3.85 5.01
CA GLN A 79 10.09 4.59 4.92
C GLN A 79 9.11 4.18 6.02
N ARG A 80 8.09 5.02 6.26
CA ARG A 80 6.96 4.69 7.14
C ARG A 80 6.04 3.67 6.48
N MET A 81 5.82 2.54 7.14
CA MET A 81 5.04 1.42 6.59
C MET A 81 3.57 1.46 7.04
N PHE A 82 3.31 1.88 8.28
CA PHE A 82 1.97 1.90 8.86
C PHE A 82 1.82 3.03 9.89
N ALA A 83 0.58 3.25 10.29
CA ALA A 83 0.20 4.26 11.27
C ALA A 83 -1.01 3.78 12.08
N ARG A 84 -1.15 4.31 13.30
CA ARG A 84 -2.32 4.09 14.16
C ARG A 84 -3.58 4.72 13.54
N GLY A 85 -4.71 4.06 13.78
CA GLY A 85 -6.03 4.50 13.38
C GLY A 85 -6.43 4.03 11.98
N PRO A 86 -7.66 4.37 11.56
CA PRO A 86 -8.17 4.02 10.24
C PRO A 86 -7.39 4.75 9.15
N ALA A 87 -7.39 4.16 7.95
CA ALA A 87 -6.86 4.83 6.76
C ALA A 87 -7.60 6.15 6.53
N PRO A 88 -6.89 7.27 6.30
CA PRO A 88 -7.53 8.56 6.06
C PRO A 88 -8.34 8.52 4.75
N GLU A 89 -9.44 9.28 4.72
CA GLU A 89 -10.27 9.41 3.52
C GLU A 89 -9.43 9.91 2.33
N GLY A 90 -9.60 9.27 1.17
CA GLY A 90 -8.85 9.60 -0.05
C GLY A 90 -7.48 8.93 -0.16
N LEU A 91 -7.04 8.13 0.82
CA LEU A 91 -5.83 7.33 0.68
C LEU A 91 -6.05 6.21 -0.34
N THR A 92 -5.44 6.36 -1.52
CA THR A 92 -5.53 5.35 -2.58
C THR A 92 -4.75 4.10 -2.21
N SER A 93 -5.25 2.94 -2.65
CA SER A 93 -4.61 1.63 -2.40
C SER A 93 -3.36 1.38 -3.25
N TRP A 94 -3.02 2.31 -4.13
CA TRP A 94 -1.91 2.24 -5.07
C TRP A 94 -1.00 3.45 -4.89
N GLU A 95 0.22 3.36 -5.41
CA GLU A 95 1.16 4.48 -5.43
C GLU A 95 1.44 4.87 -6.88
N PRO A 96 1.56 6.18 -7.18
CA PRO A 96 1.90 6.62 -8.53
C PRO A 96 3.13 5.88 -9.07
N GLY A 97 2.98 5.27 -10.25
CA GLY A 97 4.04 4.53 -10.92
C GLY A 97 4.10 3.03 -10.61
N THR A 98 3.27 2.49 -9.71
CA THR A 98 3.17 1.03 -9.53
C THR A 98 2.28 0.36 -10.58
N PRO A 99 2.39 -0.96 -10.79
CA PRO A 99 1.47 -1.71 -11.65
C PRO A 99 0.01 -1.51 -11.25
N GLU A 100 -0.30 -1.50 -9.95
CA GLU A 100 -1.66 -1.31 -9.44
C GLU A 100 -2.22 0.08 -9.80
N HIS A 101 -1.38 1.12 -9.77
CA HIS A 101 -1.76 2.44 -10.24
C HIS A 101 -2.08 2.44 -11.73
N THR A 102 -1.26 1.75 -12.53
CA THR A 102 -1.46 1.63 -13.98
C THR A 102 -2.76 0.88 -14.29
N GLU A 103 -3.02 -0.23 -13.59
CA GLU A 103 -4.25 -1.01 -13.71
C GLU A 103 -5.48 -0.22 -13.29
N ALA A 104 -5.39 0.51 -12.17
CA ALA A 104 -6.48 1.36 -11.70
C ALA A 104 -6.80 2.48 -12.70
N ARG A 105 -5.76 3.12 -13.25
CA ARG A 105 -5.89 4.14 -14.30
C ARG A 105 -6.53 3.57 -15.57
N GLU A 106 -6.08 2.41 -16.05
CA GLU A 106 -6.64 1.79 -17.26
C GLU A 106 -8.07 1.25 -17.04
N ARG A 107 -8.42 0.83 -15.82
CA ARG A 107 -9.81 0.52 -15.46
C ARG A 107 -10.68 1.77 -15.51
N ALA A 108 -10.28 2.85 -14.84
CA ALA A 108 -11.02 4.11 -14.83
C ALA A 108 -11.16 4.71 -16.25
N ARG A 109 -10.12 4.59 -17.07
CA ARG A 109 -10.15 4.98 -18.48
C ARG A 109 -11.14 4.15 -19.29
N ARG A 110 -11.16 2.83 -19.12
CA ARG A 110 -12.15 1.95 -19.78
C ARG A 110 -13.58 2.30 -19.38
N GLU A 111 -13.82 2.55 -18.10
CA GLU A 111 -15.12 3.01 -17.59
C GLU A 111 -15.53 4.34 -18.22
N ALA A 112 -14.61 5.31 -18.32
CA ALA A 112 -14.86 6.58 -18.99
C ALA A 112 -15.24 6.40 -20.47
N TRP A 113 -14.61 5.47 -21.18
CA TRP A 113 -14.94 5.15 -22.58
C TRP A 113 -16.31 4.48 -22.73
N ALA A 114 -16.73 3.69 -21.74
CA ALA A 114 -18.04 3.06 -21.70
C ALA A 114 -19.20 4.07 -21.48
N LEU A 115 -18.90 5.30 -21.03
CA LEU A 115 -19.90 6.35 -20.88
C LEU A 115 -20.35 6.91 -22.25
N PRO A 116 -21.58 7.47 -22.32
CA PRO A 116 -22.03 8.25 -23.46
C PRO A 116 -21.07 9.39 -23.79
N GLU A 117 -20.97 9.76 -25.06
CA GLU A 117 -20.04 10.77 -25.55
C GLU A 117 -20.14 12.11 -24.80
N SER A 118 -21.37 12.52 -24.43
CA SER A 118 -21.63 13.76 -23.69
C SER A 118 -20.97 13.82 -22.30
N ARG A 119 -20.62 12.67 -21.70
CA ARG A 119 -19.97 12.58 -20.38
C ARG A 119 -18.54 12.06 -20.45
N ARG A 120 -18.16 11.49 -21.59
CA ARG A 120 -16.85 10.83 -21.78
C ARG A 120 -15.70 11.79 -21.57
N TRP A 121 -15.75 12.99 -22.17
CA TRP A 121 -14.65 13.95 -22.09
C TRP A 121 -14.41 14.44 -20.66
N ASP A 122 -15.49 14.67 -19.90
CA ASP A 122 -15.39 15.04 -18.48
C ASP A 122 -14.82 13.90 -17.63
N ALA A 123 -15.25 12.67 -17.89
CA ALA A 123 -14.72 11.50 -17.20
C ALA A 123 -13.22 11.28 -17.51
N LEU A 124 -12.80 11.44 -18.77
CA LEU A 124 -11.39 11.33 -19.15
C LEU A 124 -10.52 12.41 -18.49
N ARG A 125 -11.01 13.66 -18.39
CA ARG A 125 -10.31 14.73 -17.64
C ARG A 125 -10.16 14.41 -16.16
N ARG A 126 -11.17 13.79 -15.54
CA ARG A 126 -11.07 13.31 -14.14
C ARG A 126 -10.03 12.20 -14.01
N VAL A 127 -10.01 11.23 -14.93
CA VAL A 127 -8.97 10.18 -14.94
C VAL A 127 -7.57 10.80 -15.03
N GLU A 128 -7.37 11.82 -15.87
CA GLU A 128 -6.08 12.52 -15.95
C GLU A 128 -5.74 13.32 -14.68
N THR A 129 -6.75 13.93 -14.03
CA THR A 129 -6.59 14.65 -12.77
C THR A 129 -6.22 13.71 -11.62
N ASP A 130 -6.88 12.55 -11.54
CA ASP A 130 -6.76 11.62 -10.41
C ASP A 130 -5.54 10.71 -10.52
N TYR A 131 -5.14 10.33 -11.74
CA TYR A 131 -4.06 9.36 -11.99
C TYR A 131 -2.84 9.96 -12.72
N GLY A 132 -2.90 11.22 -13.13
CA GLY A 132 -1.85 11.89 -13.88
C GLY A 132 -1.83 11.55 -15.38
N PRO A 133 -0.87 12.14 -16.12
CA PRO A 133 -0.78 11.98 -17.57
C PRO A 133 -0.42 10.53 -17.95
N PRO A 134 -0.72 10.10 -19.18
CA PRO A 134 -0.24 8.82 -19.71
C PRO A 134 1.28 8.74 -19.58
N GLN A 135 1.79 7.61 -19.07
CA GLN A 135 3.22 7.35 -19.19
C GLN A 135 3.57 7.29 -20.68
N ALA A 136 4.64 8.00 -21.07
CA ALA A 136 5.14 7.93 -22.42
C ALA A 136 5.63 6.51 -22.68
N THR A 137 4.95 5.77 -23.56
CA THR A 137 5.42 4.48 -24.03
C THR A 137 6.65 4.73 -24.90
N ASN A 138 7.85 4.66 -24.32
CA ASN A 138 9.07 4.62 -25.08
C ASN A 138 9.16 3.25 -25.78
N SER A 139 8.55 3.12 -26.95
CA SER A 139 8.76 1.96 -27.80
C SER A 139 10.18 2.03 -28.38
N ILE A 140 11.11 1.25 -27.81
CA ILE A 140 12.39 1.00 -28.46
C ILE A 140 12.11 0.10 -29.65
N THR A 141 11.91 0.70 -30.83
CA THR A 141 11.86 -0.04 -32.08
C THR A 141 13.28 -0.50 -32.41
N ALA A 142 13.64 -1.72 -32.01
CA ALA A 142 14.89 -2.35 -32.41
C ALA A 142 14.91 -2.46 -33.94
N ARG A 143 15.73 -1.65 -34.61
CA ARG A 143 16.03 -1.82 -36.03
C ARG A 143 17.13 -2.87 -36.14
N TYR A 144 16.78 -4.08 -36.55
CA TYR A 144 17.76 -5.09 -36.92
C TYR A 144 18.41 -4.70 -38.25
N PRO A 145 19.74 -4.50 -38.32
CA PRO A 145 20.43 -4.40 -39.59
C PRO A 145 20.39 -5.77 -40.27
N GLY A 146 19.71 -5.85 -41.41
CA GLY A 146 19.62 -7.07 -42.22
C GLY A 146 21.01 -7.53 -42.65
N GLY A 147 21.40 -8.73 -42.21
CA GLY A 147 22.57 -9.43 -42.71
C GLY A 147 22.36 -9.81 -44.17
N ARG A 148 23.17 -9.26 -45.06
CA ARG A 148 23.34 -9.77 -46.42
C ARG A 148 24.25 -10.99 -46.38
N ALA A 149 23.76 -12.09 -46.95
CA ALA A 149 24.59 -13.20 -47.41
C ALA A 149 25.30 -12.82 -48.72
#